data_AF-C6LFY8-F1
#
_entry.id   AF-C6LFY8-F1
#
_cell.length_a   1.000
_cell.length_b   1.000
_cell.length_c   1.000
_cell.angle_alpha   90.00
_cell.angle_beta   90.00
_cell.angle_gamma   90.00
#
_symmetry.space_group_name_H-M   'P 1'
#
loop_
_entity.id
_entity.type
_entity.pdbx_description
1 polymer ?
#
loop_
_entity_poly.entity_id
_entity_poly.type
_entity_poly.pdbx_seq_one_letter_code
_entity_poly.pdbx_strand_id
1 'polypeptide(L)' 'MARKETYTTVQGDTWDNIALQVYGDERHADYLMQSNYAFLETLVFSAGAVLSTPALPEEQDGDLPLWRTGEAGDIDPYDE' A
#
# COMPACT_ATOMS: atom_id res chain seq x y z
N MET A 1 -0.27 21.04 -0.14
CA MET A 1 1.15 20.79 -0.44
C MET A 1 1.20 19.87 -1.65
N ALA A 2 2.01 20.16 -2.66
CA ALA A 2 2.11 19.31 -3.84
C ALA A 2 2.70 17.95 -3.43
N ARG A 3 2.00 16.85 -3.70
CA ARG A 3 2.54 15.50 -3.51
C ARG A 3 3.70 15.32 -4.50
N LYS A 4 4.85 14.86 -4.02
CA LYS A 4 5.97 14.47 -4.87
C LYS A 4 5.58 13.18 -5.58
N GLU A 5 5.44 13.21 -6.91
CA GLU A 5 5.13 12.02 -7.72
C GLU A 5 6.31 11.06 -7.86
N THR A 6 7.50 11.50 -7.42
CA THR A 6 8.72 10.68 -7.43
C THR A 6 9.55 10.89 -6.17
N TYR A 7 10.31 9.86 -5.83
CA TYR A 7 11.28 9.84 -4.75
C TYR A 7 12.66 9.44 -5.29
N THR A 8 13.70 10.20 -4.95
CA THR A 8 15.08 9.84 -5.25
C THR A 8 15.70 9.22 -4.02
N THR A 9 16.08 7.95 -4.14
CA THR A 9 16.69 7.17 -3.07
C THR A 9 18.01 7.73 -2.59
N VAL A 10 18.29 7.55 -1.31
CA VAL A 10 19.60 7.75 -0.69
C VAL A 10 20.22 6.42 -0.28
N GLN A 11 21.51 6.44 0.05
CA GLN A 11 22.24 5.23 0.38
C GLN A 11 21.65 4.53 1.61
N GLY A 12 21.30 3.26 1.46
CA GLY A 12 20.77 2.44 2.56
C GLY A 12 19.25 2.46 2.68
N ASP A 13 18.54 3.17 1.80
CA ASP A 13 17.08 3.14 1.79
C ASP A 13 16.55 1.72 1.53
N THR A 14 15.37 1.47 2.11
CA THR A 14 14.62 0.23 1.97
C THR A 14 13.16 0.58 1.69
N TRP A 15 12.39 -0.37 1.14
CA TRP A 15 11.02 -0.12 0.69
C TRP A 15 10.08 0.38 1.80
N ASP A 16 10.17 -0.19 3.00
CA ASP A 16 9.45 0.20 4.21
C ASP A 16 9.81 1.62 4.66
N ASN A 17 11.11 1.96 4.69
CA ASN A 17 11.57 3.30 5.06
C ASN A 17 11.10 4.37 4.06
N ILE A 18 11.15 4.08 2.77
CA ILE A 18 10.66 5.01 1.73
C ILE A 18 9.14 5.16 1.84
N ALA A 19 8.40 4.06 2.01
CA ALA A 19 6.96 4.10 2.19
C ALA A 19 6.54 4.94 3.41
N LEU A 20 7.23 4.77 4.53
CA LEU A 20 6.99 5.59 5.73
C LEU A 20 7.21 7.09 5.44
N GLN A 21 8.27 7.46 4.72
CA GLN A 21 8.55 8.86 4.40
C GLN A 21 7.56 9.47 3.39
N VAL A 22 7.14 8.68 2.40
CA VAL A 22 6.32 9.14 1.28
C VAL A 22 4.84 9.11 1.63
N TYR A 23 4.39 8.04 2.28
CA TYR A 23 2.99 7.73 2.55
C TYR A 23 2.61 7.90 4.02
N GLY A 24 3.57 7.98 4.93
CA GLY A 24 3.32 8.13 6.37
C GLY A 24 3.12 6.81 7.13
N ASP A 25 3.14 5.66 6.43
CA ASP A 25 3.05 4.33 7.02
C ASP A 25 3.92 3.35 6.20
N GLU A 26 4.80 2.60 6.88
CA GLU A 26 5.65 1.59 6.24
C GLU A 26 4.86 0.46 5.54
N ARG A 27 3.60 0.24 5.93
CA ARG A 27 2.74 -0.83 5.38
C ARG A 27 2.44 -0.65 3.90
N HIS A 28 2.61 0.55 3.36
CA HIS A 28 2.43 0.84 1.94
C HIS A 28 3.65 0.49 1.06
N ALA A 29 4.64 -0.23 1.61
CA ALA A 29 5.79 -0.72 0.84
C ALA A 29 5.37 -1.61 -0.34
N ASP A 30 4.30 -2.38 -0.20
CA ASP A 30 3.73 -3.20 -1.26
C ASP A 30 3.21 -2.35 -2.43
N TYR A 31 2.51 -1.25 -2.15
CA TYR A 31 2.00 -0.31 -3.14
C TYR A 31 3.15 0.42 -3.86
N LEU A 32 4.19 0.78 -3.10
CA LEU A 32 5.42 1.35 -3.64
C LEU A 32 6.12 0.38 -4.60
N MET A 33 6.23 -0.90 -4.21
CA MET A 33 6.81 -1.97 -5.03
C MET A 33 6.02 -2.22 -6.32
N GLN A 34 4.68 -2.28 -6.23
CA GLN A 34 3.79 -2.43 -7.38
C GLN A 34 3.93 -1.29 -8.40
N SER A 35 4.28 -0.10 -7.93
CA SER A 35 4.53 1.06 -8.79
C SER A 35 5.93 1.05 -9.44
N ASN A 36 6.82 0.13 -9.04
CA ASN A 36 8.25 0.15 -9.37
C ASN A 36 8.83 -1.26 -9.65
N TYR A 37 8.13 -2.07 -10.46
CA TYR A 37 8.52 -3.47 -10.74
C TYR A 37 9.97 -3.67 -11.17
N ALA A 38 10.58 -2.70 -11.85
CA ALA A 38 11.96 -2.78 -12.32
C ALA A 38 12.99 -2.86 -11.18
N PHE A 39 12.62 -2.50 -9.95
CA PHE A 39 13.53 -2.45 -8.80
C PHE A 39 13.29 -3.57 -7.79
N LEU A 40 12.39 -4.53 -8.04
CA LEU A 40 12.01 -5.56 -7.04
C LEU A 40 13.17 -6.42 -6.52
N GLU A 41 14.23 -6.58 -7.30
CA GLU A 41 15.43 -7.32 -6.85
C GLU A 41 16.32 -6.49 -5.89
N THR A 42 16.01 -5.21 -5.69
CA THR A 42 16.74 -4.32 -4.79
C THR A 42 16.16 -4.39 -3.39
N LEU A 43 16.91 -4.98 -2.46
CA LEU A 43 16.55 -5.00 -1.04
C LEU A 43 17.03 -3.76 -0.29
N VAL A 44 18.18 -3.21 -0.70
CA VAL A 44 18.79 -2.00 -0.15
C VAL A 44 19.23 -1.12 -1.30
N PHE A 45 18.69 0.09 -1.37
CA PHE A 45 18.96 1.02 -2.46
C PHE A 45 20.32 1.71 -2.29
N SER A 46 21.00 1.88 -3.43
CA SER A 46 22.08 2.87 -3.56
C SER A 46 21.47 4.24 -3.81
N ALA A 47 22.21 5.31 -3.51
CA ALA A 47 21.73 6.66 -3.78
C ALA A 47 21.50 6.89 -5.28
N GLY A 48 20.37 7.53 -5.63
CA GLY A 48 20.11 8.05 -6.98
C GLY A 48 19.09 7.29 -7.82
N ALA A 49 18.56 6.15 -7.37
CA ALA A 49 17.41 5.54 -8.05
C ALA A 49 16.16 6.41 -7.88
N VAL A 50 15.39 6.59 -8.95
CA VAL A 50 14.15 7.39 -8.96
C VAL A 50 12.96 6.44 -8.98
N LEU A 51 12.19 6.43 -7.90
CA LEU A 51 10.98 5.64 -7.74
C LEU A 51 9.74 6.49 -8.01
N SER A 52 8.74 5.90 -8.65
CA SER A 52 7.40 6.49 -8.77
C SER A 52 6.65 6.36 -7.45
N THR A 53 6.07 7.46 -6.99
CA THR A 53 5.31 7.55 -5.73
C THR A 53 3.93 8.16 -5.98
N PRO A 54 3.03 7.47 -6.71
CA PRO A 54 1.68 7.96 -6.93
C PRO A 54 0.94 8.12 -5.60
N ALA A 55 -0.05 9.00 -5.55
CA ALA A 55 -0.89 9.15 -4.38
C ALA A 55 -1.62 7.83 -4.08
N LEU A 56 -1.69 7.47 -2.79
CA LEU A 56 -2.50 6.33 -2.37
C LEU A 56 -3.94 6.50 -2.86
N PRO A 57 -4.60 5.40 -3.31
CA PRO A 57 -6.02 5.44 -3.57
C PRO A 57 -6.75 5.86 -2.28
N GLU A 58 -7.90 6.53 -2.43
CA GLU A 58 -8.76 6.77 -1.28
C GLU A 58 -9.13 5.42 -0.66
N GLU A 59 -8.98 5.31 0.67
CA GLU A 59 -9.50 4.16 1.39
C GLU A 59 -11.00 4.12 1.11
N GLN A 60 -11.40 3.19 0.25
CA GLN A 60 -12.79 2.80 0.20
C GLN A 60 -13.00 2.10 1.54
N ASP A 61 -13.75 2.75 2.44
CA ASP A 61 -14.37 2.08 3.57
C ASP A 61 -15.11 0.88 2.98
N GLY A 62 -14.45 -0.26 3.02
CA GLY A 62 -14.98 -1.47 2.44
C GLY A 62 -16.21 -1.79 3.24
N ASP A 63 -17.38 -1.62 2.62
CA ASP A 63 -18.64 -2.10 3.17
C ASP A 63 -18.37 -3.51 3.67
N LEU A 64 -18.48 -3.68 4.98
CA LEU A 64 -18.19 -4.94 5.61
C LEU A 64 -19.08 -5.97 4.91
N PRO A 65 -18.54 -7.14 4.53
CA PRO A 65 -19.36 -8.13 3.86
C PRO A 65 -20.57 -8.46 4.75
N LEU A 66 -21.73 -8.73 4.15
CA LEU A 66 -23.04 -8.84 4.84
C LEU A 66 -23.02 -9.75 6.08
N TRP A 67 -22.16 -10.76 6.10
CA TRP A 67 -21.96 -11.68 7.24
C TRP A 67 -21.24 -11.06 8.45
N ARG A 68 -20.63 -9.87 8.31
CA ARG A 68 -19.99 -9.10 9.39
C ARG A 68 -20.86 -7.94 9.88
N THR A 69 -21.78 -7.44 9.06
CA THR A 69 -22.75 -6.38 9.41
C THR A 69 -24.03 -6.89 10.08
N GLY A 70 -24.24 -8.20 10.13
CA GLY A 70 -25.37 -8.81 10.86
C GLY A 70 -26.72 -8.73 10.13
N GLU A 71 -26.76 -8.22 8.90
CA GLU A 71 -27.97 -8.18 8.07
C GLU A 71 -28.30 -9.54 7.44
N ALA A 72 -27.37 -10.51 7.51
CA ALA A 72 -27.59 -11.91 7.16
C ALA A 72 -28.20 -12.72 8.34
N GLY A 73 -29.09 -12.09 9.12
CA GLY A 73 -29.81 -12.76 10.21
C GLY A 73 -30.94 -13.65 9.68
N ASP A 74 -30.86 -14.93 10.01
CA ASP A 74 -31.96 -15.92 10.03
C ASP A 74 -32.37 -16.56 8.69
N ILE A 75 -31.41 -16.96 7.86
CA ILE A 75 -31.63 -18.11 6.96
C ILE A 75 -30.56 -19.15 7.29
N ASP A 76 -30.83 -20.00 8.28
CA ASP A 76 -30.11 -21.25 8.44
C ASP A 76 -30.63 -22.23 7.38
N PRO A 77 -29.81 -22.61 6.38
CA PRO A 77 -30.22 -23.53 5.32
C PRO A 77 -30.46 -24.98 5.81
N TYR A 78 -30.25 -25.26 7.11
CA TYR A 78 -30.49 -26.55 7.74
C TYR A 78 -31.60 -26.51 8.80
N ASP A 79 -32.33 -25.39 8.93
CA ASP A 79 -33.58 -25.33 9.71
C ASP A 79 -34.71 -26.01 8.89
N GLU A 80 -34.75 -27.34 8.93
CA GLU A 80 -35.90 -28.19 8.50
C GLU A 80 -36.43 -29.01 9.69
#